data_AF-A0A8E0N7V9-F1
#
_entry.id   AF-A0A8E0N7V9-F1
#
_cell.length_a   1.000
_cell.length_b   1.000
_cell.length_c   1.000
_cell.angle_alpha   90.00
_cell.angle_beta   90.00
_cell.angle_gamma   90.00
#
_symmetry.space_group_name_H-M   'P 1'
#
loop_
_entity.id
_entity.type
_entity.pdbx_description
1 polymer ?
#
loop_
_entity_poly.entity_id
_entity_poly.type
_entity_poly.pdbx_seq_one_letter_code
_entity_poly.pdbx_strand_id
1 'polypeptide(L)'
;MLFKRYTAGVAVAAMLASAAPGQLAVAQTAPNTPVAGQLDPSAEQAPQRPAPAADFDLAEGLVVLVNDVPITSYELRQRMLLLIAMTQVQPTAENLPAIQQQALNNLIDEKLQRQELTRYEVNIPDEDVDAELAMLAQSVGITPEAYLSYLGEAGVRPETVREEMRVRIGWEALVRGRFGPRARVGRNQVDQTIQRISAAASRPQYLVGEIFLDASRVGGQQAAMNGANQLVQQIIQGAPFMAVARQFSAAPSAASGGDAGWLIQGEVPQGLQVALDNMEAGQLSRPIPVDGGVYIIYLRDKRDGSSTSLVNLRQVMIEADADASDEVIAAATERLNGFRSGLTCDNILERSRQETDMLGADLGESDVDDLAPQFQQVARSAEVGAISAPVRTPLGVHLLAVCDRRAGGPEAPNFNEVENRLRGQQLSMLARRYIRDLREDAHIDFKS
;
A
#
# COMPACT_ATOMS: atom_id res chain seq x y z
N MET A 1 -52.65 -89.69 -0.37
CA MET A 1 -52.59 -89.53 -1.84
C MET A 1 -51.27 -88.85 -2.17
N LEU A 2 -50.26 -89.61 -2.59
CA LEU A 2 -49.85 -89.86 -3.98
C LEU A 2 -48.79 -88.86 -4.50
N PHE A 3 -47.53 -89.32 -4.39
CA PHE A 3 -46.51 -89.45 -5.45
C PHE A 3 -45.93 -88.26 -6.26
N LYS A 4 -44.61 -88.46 -6.49
CA LYS A 4 -43.68 -87.98 -7.55
C LYS A 4 -42.96 -86.64 -7.28
N ARG A 5 -41.63 -86.58 -7.17
CA ARG A 5 -40.47 -87.01 -8.00
C ARG A 5 -40.09 -86.05 -9.14
N TYR A 6 -38.84 -85.58 -9.01
CA TYR A 6 -37.78 -85.34 -10.02
C TYR A 6 -37.54 -83.96 -10.68
N THR A 7 -36.29 -83.52 -10.44
CA THR A 7 -35.25 -82.99 -11.37
C THR A 7 -35.25 -81.56 -11.91
N ALA A 8 -34.14 -80.89 -11.55
CA ALA A 8 -33.12 -80.25 -12.39
C ALA A 8 -33.44 -78.95 -13.14
N GLY A 9 -32.65 -77.92 -12.82
CA GLY A 9 -32.50 -76.69 -13.58
C GLY A 9 -31.51 -75.75 -12.90
N VAL A 10 -30.23 -75.94 -13.18
CA VAL A 10 -29.10 -75.15 -12.68
C VAL A 10 -29.17 -73.71 -13.21
N ALA A 11 -29.07 -72.73 -12.31
CA ALA A 11 -28.61 -71.39 -12.66
C ALA A 11 -27.65 -70.91 -11.56
N VAL A 12 -26.35 -71.02 -11.86
CA VAL A 12 -25.26 -70.45 -11.07
C VAL A 12 -25.31 -68.94 -11.28
N ALA A 13 -25.67 -68.19 -10.24
CA ALA A 13 -25.38 -66.76 -10.14
C ALA A 13 -24.56 -66.56 -8.86
N ALA A 14 -23.26 -66.35 -9.05
CA ALA A 14 -22.31 -66.08 -7.98
C ALA A 14 -22.64 -64.74 -7.31
N MET A 15 -23.10 -64.77 -6.06
CA MET A 15 -23.05 -63.61 -5.16
C MET A 15 -21.67 -63.62 -4.49
N LEU A 16 -20.74 -62.84 -5.03
CA LEU A 16 -19.51 -62.48 -4.31
C LEU A 16 -19.83 -61.32 -3.38
N ALA A 17 -19.72 -61.58 -2.09
CA ALA A 17 -19.57 -60.57 -1.07
C ALA A 17 -18.25 -59.81 -1.31
N SER A 18 -18.33 -58.52 -1.58
CA SER A 18 -17.19 -57.61 -1.49
C SER A 18 -17.41 -56.66 -0.32
N ALA A 19 -16.45 -56.72 0.61
CA ALA A 19 -16.33 -55.82 1.74
C ALA A 19 -16.29 -54.37 1.25
N ALA A 20 -17.04 -53.50 1.91
CA ALA A 20 -16.96 -52.06 1.72
C ALA A 20 -15.55 -51.57 2.08
N PRO A 21 -14.81 -50.93 1.15
CA PRO A 21 -13.65 -50.16 1.55
C PRO A 21 -14.15 -48.88 2.21
N GLY A 22 -13.74 -48.68 3.46
CA GLY A 22 -13.93 -47.42 4.16
C GLY A 22 -13.38 -46.28 3.29
N GLN A 23 -14.23 -45.30 2.99
CA GLN A 23 -13.80 -44.03 2.46
C GLN A 23 -12.98 -43.34 3.55
N LEU A 24 -11.66 -43.49 3.48
CA LEU A 24 -10.75 -42.53 4.08
C LEU A 24 -11.03 -41.19 3.41
N ALA A 25 -11.73 -40.33 4.13
CA ALA A 25 -11.84 -38.92 3.78
C ALA A 25 -10.42 -38.35 3.72
N VAL A 26 -9.90 -38.18 2.52
CA VAL A 26 -8.73 -37.33 2.29
C VAL A 26 -9.25 -35.91 2.43
N ALA A 27 -9.22 -35.40 3.66
CA ALA A 27 -9.24 -33.96 3.88
C ALA A 27 -8.00 -33.41 3.17
N GLN A 28 -8.20 -32.89 1.96
CA GLN A 28 -7.19 -32.07 1.29
C GLN A 28 -7.05 -30.80 2.14
N THR A 29 -6.10 -30.81 3.07
CA THR A 29 -5.57 -29.59 3.65
C THR A 29 -4.93 -28.83 2.48
N ALA A 30 -5.70 -27.93 1.86
CA ALA A 30 -5.12 -26.91 0.99
C ALA A 30 -3.95 -26.28 1.77
N PRO A 31 -2.76 -26.13 1.16
CA PRO A 31 -1.67 -25.47 1.85
C PRO A 31 -2.16 -24.09 2.30
N ASN A 32 -1.91 -23.77 3.57
CA ASN A 32 -2.06 -22.46 4.19
C ASN A 32 -1.04 -21.46 3.61
N THR A 33 -0.87 -21.44 2.28
CA THR A 33 -0.06 -20.44 1.60
C THR A 33 -0.89 -19.17 1.44
N PRO A 34 -0.41 -18.02 1.91
CA PRO A 34 -1.14 -16.76 1.82
C PRO A 34 -1.18 -16.18 0.41
N VAL A 35 -0.53 -16.82 -0.56
CA VAL A 35 -0.42 -16.38 -1.96
C VAL A 35 -1.59 -16.93 -2.78
N ALA A 36 -2.28 -16.04 -3.50
CA ALA A 36 -3.32 -16.40 -4.45
C ALA A 36 -2.77 -16.58 -5.88
N GLY A 37 -1.72 -15.85 -6.24
CA GLY A 37 -1.04 -15.97 -7.53
C GLY A 37 -0.03 -14.85 -7.78
N GLN A 38 0.66 -14.90 -8.92
CA GLN A 38 1.39 -13.75 -9.45
C GLN A 38 0.43 -12.83 -10.19
N LEU A 39 0.59 -11.53 -10.00
CA LEU A 39 -0.12 -10.51 -10.75
C LEU A 39 0.59 -10.29 -12.09
N ASP A 40 -0.18 -10.25 -13.18
CA ASP A 40 0.34 -9.82 -14.47
C ASP A 40 0.82 -8.36 -14.34
N PRO A 41 2.06 -8.00 -14.71
CA PRO A 41 2.52 -6.61 -14.72
C PRO A 41 1.60 -5.67 -15.52
N SER A 42 0.87 -6.20 -16.50
CA SER A 42 -0.13 -5.49 -17.29
C SER A 42 -1.38 -5.12 -16.47
N ALA A 43 -1.64 -5.77 -15.35
CA ALA A 43 -2.73 -5.45 -14.43
C ALA A 43 -2.42 -4.24 -13.51
N GLU A 44 -1.19 -3.69 -13.57
CA GLU A 44 -0.93 -2.33 -13.08
C GLU A 44 -1.30 -1.25 -14.12
N GLN A 45 -1.48 -1.63 -15.39
CA GLN A 45 -1.82 -0.73 -16.48
C GLN A 45 -3.33 -0.59 -16.66
N ALA A 46 -3.73 0.51 -17.29
CA ALA A 46 -5.12 0.82 -17.51
C ALA A 46 -5.78 -0.07 -18.60
N PRO A 47 -7.13 -0.16 -18.62
CA PRO A 47 -7.88 -1.05 -19.49
C PRO A 47 -7.53 -0.92 -20.99
N GLN A 48 -7.18 -2.03 -21.64
CA GLN A 48 -6.85 -2.04 -23.08
C GLN A 48 -8.05 -2.36 -24.01
N ARG A 49 -9.16 -2.89 -23.47
CA ARG A 49 -10.40 -3.16 -24.24
C ARG A 49 -11.63 -3.19 -23.31
N PRO A 50 -12.79 -2.63 -23.71
CA PRO A 50 -13.98 -2.67 -22.87
C PRO A 50 -14.58 -4.07 -22.91
N ALA A 51 -15.08 -4.54 -21.76
CA ALA A 51 -15.95 -5.71 -21.73
C ALA A 51 -17.23 -5.38 -22.53
N PRO A 52 -17.82 -6.35 -23.26
CA PRO A 52 -19.10 -6.13 -23.91
C PRO A 52 -20.14 -5.66 -22.88
N ALA A 53 -21.02 -4.73 -23.30
CA ALA A 53 -22.05 -4.17 -22.43
C ALA A 53 -22.85 -5.30 -21.77
N ALA A 54 -22.78 -5.37 -20.44
CA ALA A 54 -23.53 -6.34 -19.67
C ALA A 54 -25.00 -5.93 -19.64
N ASP A 55 -25.89 -6.88 -19.94
CA ASP A 55 -27.32 -6.68 -19.75
C ASP A 55 -27.71 -7.08 -18.32
N PHE A 56 -28.48 -6.23 -17.65
CA PHE A 56 -28.91 -6.47 -16.28
C PHE A 56 -30.42 -6.49 -16.22
N ASP A 57 -30.96 -7.56 -15.66
CA ASP A 57 -32.36 -7.68 -15.32
C ASP A 57 -32.64 -6.88 -14.05
N LEU A 58 -32.89 -5.58 -14.20
CA LEU A 58 -33.26 -4.65 -13.13
C LEU A 58 -34.68 -4.17 -13.37
N ALA A 59 -35.54 -4.27 -12.35
CA ALA A 59 -36.88 -3.70 -12.38
C ALA A 59 -36.83 -2.19 -12.67
N GLU A 60 -37.71 -1.71 -13.54
CA GLU A 60 -37.81 -0.28 -13.85
C GLU A 60 -38.42 0.48 -12.67
N GLY A 61 -37.79 1.57 -12.22
CA GLY A 61 -38.38 2.45 -11.21
C GLY A 61 -37.38 3.05 -10.21
N LEU A 62 -37.92 3.40 -9.05
CA LEU A 62 -37.19 3.94 -7.90
C LEU A 62 -36.57 2.80 -7.09
N VAL A 63 -35.27 2.88 -6.80
CA VAL A 63 -34.54 1.87 -6.02
C VAL A 63 -34.32 2.33 -4.58
N VAL A 64 -33.85 3.56 -4.40
CA VAL A 64 -33.59 4.15 -3.07
C VAL A 64 -33.98 5.62 -3.07
N LEU A 65 -34.43 6.13 -1.91
CA LEU A 65 -34.61 7.55 -1.64
C LEU A 65 -33.59 8.00 -0.61
N VAL A 66 -32.83 9.07 -0.86
CA VAL A 66 -31.80 9.64 0.03
C VAL A 66 -32.13 11.09 0.32
N ASN A 67 -32.66 11.39 1.51
CA ASN A 67 -33.19 12.73 1.88
C ASN A 67 -34.12 13.29 0.79
N ASP A 68 -35.11 12.49 0.39
CA ASP A 68 -36.08 12.80 -0.67
C ASP A 68 -35.51 12.85 -2.11
N VAL A 69 -34.21 12.62 -2.31
CA VAL A 69 -33.60 12.52 -3.64
C VAL A 69 -33.62 11.06 -4.12
N PRO A 70 -34.26 10.77 -5.26
CA PRO A 70 -34.33 9.40 -5.78
C PRO A 70 -33.01 8.92 -6.39
N ILE A 71 -32.76 7.62 -6.23
CA ILE A 71 -31.84 6.81 -7.03
C ILE A 71 -32.70 5.86 -7.85
N THR A 72 -32.66 6.01 -9.16
CA THR A 72 -33.42 5.21 -10.12
C THR A 72 -32.69 3.95 -10.54
N SER A 73 -33.41 2.96 -11.09
CA SER A 73 -32.79 1.75 -11.64
C SER A 73 -31.93 2.04 -12.87
N TYR A 74 -32.21 3.13 -13.59
CA TYR A 74 -31.35 3.65 -14.65
C TYR A 74 -29.99 4.12 -14.11
N GLU A 75 -29.97 4.93 -13.05
CA GLU A 75 -28.72 5.38 -12.42
C GLU A 75 -27.92 4.21 -11.85
N LEU A 76 -28.60 3.26 -11.21
CA LEU A 76 -27.98 2.03 -10.72
C LEU A 76 -27.33 1.24 -11.87
N ARG A 77 -28.07 1.04 -12.97
CA ARG A 77 -27.55 0.38 -14.18
C ARG A 77 -26.32 1.09 -14.72
N GLN A 78 -26.38 2.40 -14.89
CA GLN A 78 -25.28 3.21 -15.41
C GLN A 78 -24.04 3.14 -14.52
N ARG A 79 -24.23 3.17 -13.19
CA ARG A 79 -23.14 3.02 -12.23
C ARG A 79 -22.53 1.62 -12.27
N MET A 80 -23.34 0.57 -12.40
CA MET A 80 -22.84 -0.80 -12.56
C MET A 80 -22.00 -0.96 -13.84
N LEU A 81 -22.49 -0.45 -14.98
CA LEU A 81 -21.74 -0.46 -16.24
C LEU A 81 -20.41 0.27 -16.12
N LEU A 82 -20.41 1.45 -15.48
CA LEU A 82 -19.20 2.23 -15.28
C LEU A 82 -18.20 1.51 -14.36
N LEU A 83 -18.66 0.90 -13.27
CA LEU A 83 -17.81 0.08 -12.40
C LEU A 83 -17.16 -1.07 -13.16
N ILE A 84 -17.94 -1.83 -13.96
CA ILE A 84 -17.42 -2.94 -14.77
C ILE A 84 -16.43 -2.43 -15.81
N ALA A 85 -16.75 -1.35 -16.52
CA ALA A 85 -15.86 -0.80 -17.55
C ALA A 85 -14.53 -0.30 -16.94
N MET A 86 -14.58 0.38 -15.79
CA MET A 86 -13.37 0.91 -15.14
C MET A 86 -12.51 -0.17 -14.50
N THR A 87 -13.13 -1.21 -13.92
CA THR A 87 -12.40 -2.26 -13.18
C THR A 87 -12.09 -3.48 -14.01
N GLN A 88 -12.72 -3.62 -15.19
CA GLN A 88 -12.72 -4.83 -16.02
C GLN A 88 -13.08 -6.12 -15.27
N VAL A 89 -13.70 -6.01 -14.10
CA VAL A 89 -14.28 -7.13 -13.38
C VAL A 89 -15.43 -7.68 -14.20
N GLN A 90 -15.33 -8.94 -14.61
CA GLN A 90 -16.34 -9.57 -15.44
C GLN A 90 -17.58 -9.87 -14.61
N PRO A 91 -18.78 -9.42 -15.03
CA PRO A 91 -20.01 -9.73 -14.32
C PRO A 91 -20.36 -11.21 -14.47
N THR A 92 -20.57 -11.88 -13.34
CA THR A 92 -21.04 -13.26 -13.24
C THR A 92 -22.24 -13.31 -12.30
N ALA A 93 -23.04 -14.37 -12.38
CA ALA A 93 -24.15 -14.55 -11.44
C ALA A 93 -23.72 -14.52 -9.96
N GLU A 94 -22.46 -14.89 -9.69
CA GLU A 94 -21.90 -14.95 -8.34
C GLU A 94 -21.49 -13.58 -7.79
N ASN A 95 -20.89 -12.71 -8.62
CA ASN A 95 -20.37 -11.41 -8.18
C ASN A 95 -21.32 -10.23 -8.47
N LEU A 96 -22.34 -10.44 -9.30
CA LEU A 96 -23.28 -9.39 -9.68
C LEU A 96 -23.97 -8.72 -8.48
N PRO A 97 -24.38 -9.44 -7.41
CA PRO A 97 -24.93 -8.78 -6.22
C PRO A 97 -23.93 -7.84 -5.53
N ALA A 98 -22.65 -8.19 -5.50
CA ALA A 98 -21.61 -7.35 -4.91
C ALA A 98 -21.35 -6.09 -5.76
N ILE A 99 -21.35 -6.22 -7.09
CA ILE A 99 -21.24 -5.10 -8.02
C ILE A 99 -22.44 -4.16 -7.86
N GLN A 100 -23.66 -4.70 -7.79
CA GLN A 100 -24.88 -3.93 -7.58
C GLN A 100 -24.85 -3.19 -6.23
N GLN A 101 -24.45 -3.87 -5.14
CA GLN A 101 -24.35 -3.27 -3.82
C GLN A 101 -23.30 -2.15 -3.80
N GLN A 102 -22.15 -2.33 -4.46
CA GLN A 102 -21.13 -1.31 -4.56
C GLN A 102 -21.61 -0.10 -5.38
N ALA A 103 -22.26 -0.34 -6.51
CA ALA A 103 -22.88 0.70 -7.32
C ALA A 103 -23.90 1.52 -6.51
N LEU A 104 -24.74 0.84 -5.72
CA LEU A 104 -25.73 1.50 -4.88
C LEU A 104 -25.08 2.30 -3.75
N ASN A 105 -24.06 1.75 -3.09
CA ASN A 105 -23.29 2.47 -2.06
C ASN A 105 -22.65 3.74 -2.62
N ASN A 106 -22.07 3.67 -3.82
CA ASN A 106 -21.46 4.82 -4.50
C ASN A 106 -22.50 5.88 -4.84
N LEU A 107 -23.68 5.49 -5.33
CA LEU A 107 -24.76 6.42 -5.63
C LEU A 107 -25.30 7.10 -4.38
N ILE A 108 -25.48 6.36 -3.27
CA ILE A 108 -25.88 6.95 -1.99
C ILE A 108 -24.86 7.99 -1.53
N ASP A 109 -23.57 7.65 -1.54
CA ASP A 109 -22.51 8.59 -1.18
C ASP A 109 -22.50 9.81 -2.11
N GLU A 110 -22.65 9.61 -3.42
CA GLU A 110 -22.72 10.71 -4.41
C GLU A 110 -23.91 11.64 -4.15
N LYS A 111 -25.10 11.11 -3.81
CA LYS A 111 -26.27 11.95 -3.48
C LYS A 111 -26.01 12.81 -2.26
N LEU A 112 -25.41 12.25 -1.20
CA LEU A 112 -25.06 12.98 0.02
C LEU A 112 -23.99 14.04 -0.26
N GLN A 113 -22.96 13.70 -1.03
CA GLN A 113 -21.92 14.64 -1.44
C GLN A 113 -22.50 15.79 -2.24
N ARG A 114 -23.38 15.52 -3.22
CA ARG A 114 -24.02 16.56 -4.05
C ARG A 114 -24.88 17.51 -3.21
N GLN A 115 -25.61 17.00 -2.21
CA GLN A 115 -26.37 17.83 -1.27
C GLN A 115 -25.43 18.77 -0.50
N GLU A 116 -24.28 18.27 -0.08
CA GLU A 116 -23.27 19.07 0.61
C GLU A 116 -22.58 20.09 -0.28
N LEU A 117 -22.27 19.75 -1.54
CA LEU A 117 -21.77 20.72 -2.52
C LEU A 117 -22.77 21.85 -2.73
N THR A 118 -24.06 21.53 -2.82
CA THR A 118 -25.13 22.53 -2.93
C THR A 118 -25.19 23.41 -1.68
N ARG A 119 -25.16 22.80 -0.49
CA ARG A 119 -25.19 23.49 0.81
C ARG A 119 -24.04 24.48 0.99
N TYR A 120 -22.86 24.13 0.48
CA TYR A 120 -21.66 24.96 0.55
C TYR A 120 -21.40 25.79 -0.72
N GLU A 121 -22.36 25.81 -1.65
CA GLU A 121 -22.30 26.57 -2.90
C GLU A 121 -21.03 26.27 -3.73
N VAL A 122 -20.57 25.01 -3.67
CA VAL A 122 -19.40 24.54 -4.42
C VAL A 122 -19.84 24.16 -5.83
N ASN A 123 -19.52 25.03 -6.79
CA ASN A 123 -19.80 24.84 -8.21
C ASN A 123 -18.51 24.49 -8.95
N ILE A 124 -18.56 23.42 -9.75
CA ILE A 124 -17.43 22.97 -10.58
C ILE A 124 -17.77 23.23 -12.06
N PRO A 125 -17.04 24.11 -12.74
CA PRO A 125 -17.27 24.43 -14.15
C PRO A 125 -16.91 23.25 -15.06
N ASP A 126 -17.46 23.24 -16.28
CA ASP A 126 -17.23 22.16 -17.24
C ASP A 126 -15.75 22.03 -17.65
N GLU A 127 -15.00 23.14 -17.64
CA GLU A 127 -13.57 23.15 -17.94
C GLU A 127 -12.73 22.33 -16.95
N ASP A 128 -13.11 22.31 -15.67
CA ASP A 128 -12.45 21.48 -14.66
C ASP A 128 -12.78 20.00 -14.87
N VAL A 129 -14.00 19.69 -15.32
CA VAL A 129 -14.42 18.33 -15.67
C VAL A 129 -13.68 17.86 -16.94
N ASP A 130 -13.51 18.72 -17.93
CA ASP A 130 -12.75 18.42 -19.14
C ASP A 130 -11.28 18.19 -18.85
N ALA A 131 -10.68 19.00 -17.97
CA ALA A 131 -9.30 18.82 -17.53
C ALA A 131 -9.12 17.47 -16.80
N GLU A 132 -10.02 17.11 -15.90
CA GLU A 132 -10.00 15.82 -15.20
C GLU A 132 -10.16 14.65 -16.17
N LEU A 133 -11.09 14.74 -17.12
CA LEU A 133 -11.27 13.72 -18.16
C LEU A 133 -10.01 13.59 -19.02
N ALA A 134 -9.36 14.69 -19.38
CA ALA A 134 -8.12 14.69 -20.13
C ALA A 134 -6.98 14.04 -19.36
N MET A 135 -6.84 14.32 -18.05
CA MET A 135 -5.84 13.66 -17.21
C MET A 135 -6.09 12.14 -17.13
N LEU A 136 -7.35 11.73 -16.98
CA LEU A 136 -7.71 10.32 -16.94
C LEU A 136 -7.41 9.62 -18.27
N ALA A 137 -7.82 10.21 -19.39
CA ALA A 137 -7.53 9.65 -20.72
C ALA A 137 -6.02 9.58 -21.01
N GLN A 138 -5.28 10.62 -20.60
CA GLN A 138 -3.82 10.65 -20.72
C GLN A 138 -3.14 9.54 -19.89
N SER A 139 -3.69 9.20 -18.72
CA SER A 139 -3.16 8.11 -17.88
C SER A 139 -3.23 6.74 -18.56
N VAL A 140 -4.09 6.60 -19.56
CA VAL A 140 -4.26 5.36 -20.34
C VAL A 140 -3.78 5.51 -21.79
N GLY A 141 -3.17 6.66 -22.12
CA GLY A 141 -2.56 6.93 -23.43
C GLY A 141 -3.53 7.22 -24.57
N ILE A 142 -4.75 7.67 -24.30
CA ILE A 142 -5.77 7.98 -25.32
C ILE A 142 -6.35 9.39 -25.16
N THR A 143 -7.15 9.84 -26.14
CA THR A 143 -7.82 11.16 -26.07
C THR A 143 -9.10 11.09 -25.23
N PRO A 144 -9.60 12.23 -24.70
CA PRO A 144 -10.89 12.28 -24.00
C PRO A 144 -12.05 11.65 -24.78
N GLU A 145 -12.13 11.92 -26.09
CA GLU A 145 -13.19 11.42 -26.96
C GLU A 145 -13.09 9.91 -27.14
N ALA A 146 -11.87 9.40 -27.31
CA ALA A 146 -11.61 7.96 -27.39
C ALA A 146 -11.98 7.27 -26.07
N TYR A 147 -11.71 7.89 -24.92
CA TYR A 147 -12.07 7.37 -23.61
C TYR A 147 -13.59 7.32 -23.41
N LEU A 148 -14.31 8.38 -23.77
CA LEU A 148 -15.78 8.38 -23.71
C LEU A 148 -16.39 7.37 -24.70
N SER A 149 -15.81 7.22 -25.89
CA SER A 149 -16.23 6.21 -26.86
C SER A 149 -16.05 4.80 -26.31
N TYR A 150 -14.90 4.52 -25.70
CA TYR A 150 -14.59 3.25 -25.03
C TYR A 150 -15.64 2.91 -23.97
N LEU A 151 -16.01 3.87 -23.12
CA LEU A 151 -17.05 3.68 -22.11
C LEU A 151 -18.44 3.53 -22.73
N GLY A 152 -18.70 4.25 -23.84
CA GLY A 152 -19.93 4.15 -24.62
C GLY A 152 -20.14 2.77 -25.25
N GLU A 153 -19.08 2.10 -25.69
CA GLU A 153 -19.13 0.70 -26.17
C GLU A 153 -19.56 -0.27 -25.06
N ALA A 154 -19.24 0.04 -23.80
CA ALA A 154 -19.71 -0.69 -22.63
C ALA A 154 -21.13 -0.25 -22.17
N GLY A 155 -21.80 0.66 -22.89
CA GLY A 155 -23.15 1.14 -22.60
C GLY A 155 -23.22 2.27 -21.57
N VAL A 156 -22.08 2.83 -21.15
CA VAL A 156 -22.01 3.96 -20.22
C VAL A 156 -22.29 5.25 -20.97
N ARG A 157 -23.19 6.09 -20.45
CA ARG A 157 -23.47 7.41 -21.02
C ARG A 157 -22.39 8.43 -20.63
N PRO A 158 -21.93 9.28 -21.57
CA PRO A 158 -20.95 10.32 -21.28
C PRO A 158 -21.37 11.24 -20.12
N GLU A 159 -22.65 11.58 -20.04
CA GLU A 159 -23.20 12.45 -19.00
C GLU A 159 -23.02 11.84 -17.60
N THR A 160 -23.20 10.51 -17.45
CA THR A 160 -22.94 9.79 -16.20
C THR A 160 -21.50 10.00 -15.73
N VAL A 161 -20.53 9.88 -16.64
CA VAL A 161 -19.10 10.01 -16.35
C VAL A 161 -18.77 11.44 -15.91
N ARG A 162 -19.31 12.43 -16.62
CA ARG A 162 -19.07 13.84 -16.34
C ARG A 162 -19.68 14.29 -15.01
N GLU A 163 -20.90 13.84 -14.71
CA GLU A 163 -21.55 14.11 -13.43
C GLU A 163 -20.79 13.50 -12.25
N GLU A 164 -20.31 12.26 -12.38
CA GLU A 164 -19.48 11.63 -11.35
C GLU A 164 -18.20 12.44 -11.11
N MET A 165 -17.49 12.81 -12.18
CA MET A 165 -16.28 13.61 -12.09
C MET A 165 -16.56 14.95 -11.40
N ARG A 166 -17.66 15.62 -11.77
CA ARG A 166 -18.04 16.89 -11.17
C ARG A 166 -18.24 16.78 -9.66
N VAL A 167 -18.97 15.75 -9.21
CA VAL A 167 -19.18 15.51 -7.77
C VAL A 167 -17.87 15.17 -7.07
N ARG A 168 -17.02 14.34 -7.68
CA ARG A 168 -15.71 13.97 -7.11
C ARG A 168 -14.80 15.19 -6.93
N ILE A 169 -14.62 16.01 -7.97
CA ILE A 169 -13.81 17.24 -7.92
C ILE A 169 -14.36 18.20 -6.87
N GLY A 170 -15.67 18.42 -6.87
CA GLY A 170 -16.34 19.29 -5.91
C GLY A 170 -16.15 18.80 -4.48
N TRP A 171 -16.31 17.50 -4.24
CA TRP A 171 -16.14 16.92 -2.92
C TRP A 171 -14.71 17.06 -2.41
N GLU A 172 -13.71 16.79 -3.25
CA GLU A 172 -12.32 17.00 -2.88
C GLU A 172 -12.01 18.47 -2.57
N ALA A 173 -12.54 19.40 -3.36
CA ALA A 173 -12.39 20.84 -3.13
C ALA A 173 -13.03 21.25 -1.79
N LEU A 174 -14.25 20.80 -1.52
CA LEU A 174 -14.96 21.03 -0.26
C LEU A 174 -14.17 20.48 0.93
N VAL A 175 -13.72 19.24 0.85
CA VAL A 175 -12.95 18.57 1.91
C VAL A 175 -11.64 19.31 2.16
N ARG A 176 -10.87 19.62 1.10
CA ARG A 176 -9.62 20.39 1.22
C ARG A 176 -9.85 21.75 1.87
N GLY A 177 -10.86 22.49 1.45
CA GLY A 177 -11.19 23.81 2.00
C GLY A 177 -11.63 23.74 3.47
N ARG A 178 -12.55 22.83 3.79
CA ARG A 178 -13.16 22.73 5.13
C ARG A 178 -12.27 22.07 6.18
N PHE A 179 -11.52 21.04 5.79
CA PHE A 179 -10.76 20.21 6.71
C PHE A 179 -9.24 20.40 6.59
N GLY A 180 -8.75 21.04 5.53
CA GLY A 180 -7.33 21.33 5.34
C GLY A 180 -6.64 21.96 6.56
N PRO A 181 -7.23 22.98 7.23
CA PRO A 181 -6.66 23.56 8.46
C PRO A 181 -6.57 22.56 9.63
N ARG A 182 -7.49 21.59 9.72
CA ARG A 182 -7.51 20.54 10.75
C ARG A 182 -6.61 19.34 10.41
N ALA A 183 -6.26 19.18 9.13
CA ALA A 183 -5.37 18.12 8.65
C ALA A 183 -3.88 18.48 8.76
N ARG A 184 -3.52 19.60 9.40
CA ARG A 184 -2.12 20.02 9.60
C ARG A 184 -1.39 19.00 10.47
N VAL A 185 -0.16 18.69 10.07
CA VAL A 185 0.75 17.78 10.76
C VAL A 185 1.81 18.61 11.46
N GLY A 186 2.05 18.35 12.75
CA GLY A 186 3.06 19.09 13.50
C GLY A 186 4.46 18.62 13.16
N ARG A 187 5.45 19.53 13.16
CA ARG A 187 6.87 19.20 12.91
C ARG A 187 7.37 18.02 13.74
N ASN A 188 7.06 18.01 15.05
CA ASN A 188 7.42 16.91 15.94
C ASN A 188 6.85 15.55 15.49
N GLN A 189 5.64 15.53 14.92
CA GLN A 189 5.03 14.29 14.41
C GLN A 189 5.75 13.79 13.16
N VAL A 190 6.18 14.70 12.28
CA VAL A 190 6.98 14.37 11.10
C VAL A 190 8.34 13.84 11.52
N ASP A 191 9.03 14.54 12.42
CA ASP A 191 10.35 14.14 12.93
C ASP A 191 10.30 12.76 13.62
N GLN A 192 9.28 12.52 14.46
CA GLN A 192 9.06 11.20 15.07
C GLN A 192 8.78 10.10 14.04
N THR A 193 8.08 10.42 12.96
CA THR A 193 7.79 9.46 11.89
C THR A 193 9.05 9.13 11.10
N ILE A 194 9.88 10.13 10.78
CA ILE A 194 11.19 9.93 10.15
C ILE A 194 12.08 9.08 11.06
N GLN A 195 12.19 9.42 12.35
CA GLN A 195 12.97 8.66 13.31
C GLN A 195 12.51 7.19 13.40
N ARG A 196 11.20 6.93 13.39
CA ARG A 196 10.66 5.56 13.38
C ARG A 196 11.04 4.81 12.12
N ILE A 197 10.87 5.42 10.95
CA ILE A 197 11.23 4.82 9.65
C ILE A 197 12.73 4.52 9.61
N SER A 198 13.56 5.47 10.00
CA SER A 198 15.02 5.34 10.08
C SER A 198 15.46 4.27 11.08
N ALA A 199 14.95 4.26 12.30
CA ALA A 199 15.29 3.25 13.31
C ALA A 199 14.91 1.83 12.89
N ALA A 200 13.93 1.73 12.02
CA ALA A 200 13.43 0.49 11.47
C ALA A 200 13.99 0.15 10.09
N ALA A 201 14.91 0.95 9.55
CA ALA A 201 15.42 0.78 8.19
C ALA A 201 16.11 -0.58 7.97
N SER A 202 16.69 -1.15 9.03
CA SER A 202 17.30 -2.50 9.03
C SER A 202 16.28 -3.66 9.06
N ARG A 203 14.99 -3.38 9.28
CA ARG A 203 13.93 -4.39 9.16
C ARG A 203 13.48 -4.52 7.71
N PRO A 204 13.10 -5.72 7.25
CA PRO A 204 12.46 -5.92 5.96
C PRO A 204 11.33 -4.92 5.70
N GLN A 205 11.24 -4.45 4.46
CA GLN A 205 10.22 -3.51 4.03
C GLN A 205 9.47 -4.06 2.82
N TYR A 206 8.19 -3.75 2.75
CA TYR A 206 7.24 -4.27 1.78
C TYR A 206 6.56 -3.10 1.07
N LEU A 207 6.73 -2.97 -0.25
CA LEU A 207 5.96 -2.00 -1.04
C LEU A 207 4.61 -2.63 -1.38
N VAL A 208 3.52 -2.04 -0.88
CA VAL A 208 2.22 -2.70 -0.87
C VAL A 208 1.15 -1.89 -1.59
N GLY A 209 0.40 -2.57 -2.46
CA GLY A 209 -0.95 -2.17 -2.85
C GLY A 209 -1.98 -2.90 -1.96
N GLU A 210 -3.03 -2.21 -1.51
CA GLU A 210 -4.08 -2.78 -0.67
C GLU A 210 -5.50 -2.51 -1.18
N ILE A 211 -6.38 -3.49 -0.96
CA ILE A 211 -7.84 -3.35 -1.09
C ILE A 211 -8.43 -3.79 0.24
N PHE A 212 -9.20 -2.93 0.90
CA PHE A 212 -9.92 -3.26 2.12
C PHE A 212 -11.42 -3.29 1.86
N LEU A 213 -12.06 -4.44 2.06
CA LEU A 213 -13.51 -4.56 2.02
C LEU A 213 -14.06 -4.43 3.45
N ASP A 214 -14.74 -3.31 3.71
CA ASP A 214 -15.39 -3.03 4.99
C ASP A 214 -16.63 -3.91 5.16
N ALA A 215 -16.62 -4.81 6.14
CA ALA A 215 -17.71 -5.75 6.40
C ALA A 215 -19.04 -5.04 6.65
N SER A 216 -19.04 -3.85 7.24
CA SER A 216 -20.27 -3.09 7.52
C SER A 216 -20.96 -2.59 6.24
N ARG A 217 -20.21 -2.40 5.15
CA ARG A 217 -20.73 -1.87 3.87
C ARG A 217 -21.24 -2.93 2.91
N VAL A 218 -20.82 -4.19 3.10
CA VAL A 218 -21.08 -5.30 2.17
C VAL A 218 -21.96 -6.39 2.77
N GLY A 219 -22.51 -6.20 3.98
CA GLY A 219 -23.45 -7.13 4.60
C GLY A 219 -22.83 -8.14 5.57
N GLY A 220 -21.67 -7.83 6.14
CA GLY A 220 -20.99 -8.60 7.19
C GLY A 220 -19.72 -9.30 6.72
N GLN A 221 -19.03 -9.93 7.68
CA GLN A 221 -17.70 -10.52 7.46
C GLN A 221 -17.70 -11.61 6.39
N GLN A 222 -18.73 -12.46 6.36
CA GLN A 222 -18.82 -13.54 5.37
C GLN A 222 -19.00 -12.99 3.95
N ALA A 223 -19.83 -11.96 3.79
CA ALA A 223 -20.02 -11.30 2.50
C ALA A 223 -18.72 -10.60 2.04
N ALA A 224 -18.00 -9.96 2.95
CA ALA A 224 -16.69 -9.38 2.66
C ALA A 224 -15.68 -10.45 2.22
N MET A 225 -15.63 -11.62 2.88
CA MET A 225 -14.75 -12.71 2.48
C MET A 225 -15.11 -13.27 1.09
N ASN A 226 -16.40 -13.44 0.79
CA ASN A 226 -16.84 -13.92 -0.52
C ASN A 226 -16.50 -12.89 -1.62
N GLY A 227 -16.82 -11.62 -1.40
CA GLY A 227 -16.47 -10.54 -2.33
C GLY A 227 -14.96 -10.43 -2.55
N ALA A 228 -14.15 -10.57 -1.49
CA ALA A 228 -12.70 -10.54 -1.61
C ALA A 228 -12.16 -11.71 -2.44
N ASN A 229 -12.69 -12.93 -2.25
CA ASN A 229 -12.32 -14.09 -3.06
C ASN A 229 -12.63 -13.86 -4.55
N GLN A 230 -13.79 -13.27 -4.85
CA GLN A 230 -14.18 -12.93 -6.23
C GLN A 230 -13.25 -11.89 -6.83
N LEU A 231 -12.93 -10.81 -6.10
CA LEU A 231 -11.99 -9.79 -6.59
C LEU A 231 -10.60 -10.38 -6.83
N VAL A 232 -10.09 -11.22 -5.94
CA VAL A 232 -8.82 -11.92 -6.14
C VAL A 232 -8.81 -12.73 -7.44
N GLN A 233 -9.88 -13.49 -7.72
CA GLN A 233 -9.98 -14.26 -8.96
C GLN A 233 -9.99 -13.37 -10.20
N GLN A 234 -10.72 -12.24 -10.15
CA GLN A 234 -10.82 -11.30 -11.27
C GLN A 234 -9.48 -10.61 -11.53
N ILE A 235 -8.77 -10.22 -10.48
CA ILE A 235 -7.44 -9.61 -10.58
C ILE A 235 -6.43 -10.60 -11.18
N ILE A 236 -6.46 -11.87 -10.76
CA ILE A 236 -5.64 -12.94 -11.36
C ILE A 236 -6.00 -13.16 -12.84
N GLN A 237 -7.26 -12.94 -13.23
CA GLN A 237 -7.73 -13.01 -14.61
C GLN A 237 -7.43 -11.75 -15.44
N GLY A 238 -6.74 -10.75 -14.86
CA GLY A 238 -6.27 -9.55 -15.56
C GLY A 238 -7.03 -8.27 -15.23
N ALA A 239 -7.97 -8.26 -14.28
CA ALA A 239 -8.60 -7.02 -13.83
C ALA A 239 -7.55 -6.11 -13.15
N PRO A 240 -7.43 -4.83 -13.53
CA PRO A 240 -6.35 -3.97 -13.04
C PRO A 240 -6.50 -3.63 -11.56
N PHE A 241 -5.52 -4.03 -10.74
CA PHE A 241 -5.55 -3.92 -9.28
C PHE A 241 -5.87 -2.49 -8.82
N MET A 242 -5.18 -1.50 -9.39
CA MET A 242 -5.34 -0.09 -9.03
C MET A 242 -6.77 0.42 -9.28
N ALA A 243 -7.40 -0.04 -10.36
CA ALA A 243 -8.77 0.34 -10.68
C ALA A 243 -9.77 -0.34 -9.73
N VAL A 244 -9.58 -1.63 -9.44
CA VAL A 244 -10.38 -2.36 -8.45
C VAL A 244 -10.25 -1.69 -7.08
N ALA A 245 -9.05 -1.30 -6.67
CA ALA A 245 -8.81 -0.61 -5.41
C ALA A 245 -9.54 0.74 -5.33
N ARG A 246 -9.48 1.58 -6.38
CA ARG A 246 -10.23 2.85 -6.41
C ARG A 246 -11.73 2.67 -6.23
N GLN A 247 -12.27 1.58 -6.78
CA GLN A 247 -13.71 1.39 -6.88
C GLN A 247 -14.32 0.58 -5.74
N PHE A 248 -13.58 -0.37 -5.16
CA PHE A 248 -14.08 -1.31 -4.14
C PHE A 248 -13.43 -1.13 -2.77
N SER A 249 -12.26 -0.50 -2.67
CA SER A 249 -11.54 -0.39 -1.40
C SER A 249 -12.13 0.72 -0.51
N ALA A 250 -12.36 0.40 0.76
CA ALA A 250 -12.66 1.37 1.82
C ALA A 250 -11.39 1.92 2.52
N ALA A 251 -10.19 1.48 2.11
CA ALA A 251 -8.93 1.93 2.68
C ALA A 251 -8.62 3.40 2.32
N PRO A 252 -7.82 4.13 3.14
CA PRO A 252 -7.38 5.48 2.79
C PRO A 252 -6.61 5.60 1.48
N SER A 253 -5.85 4.57 1.14
CA SER A 253 -5.07 4.42 -0.08
C SER A 253 -5.93 4.27 -1.33
N ALA A 254 -7.24 3.97 -1.21
CA ALA A 254 -8.15 3.78 -2.35
C ALA A 254 -8.12 4.96 -3.34
N ALA A 255 -8.06 6.20 -2.83
CA ALA A 255 -7.95 7.42 -3.65
C ALA A 255 -6.66 7.44 -4.51
N SER A 256 -5.62 6.76 -4.06
CA SER A 256 -4.33 6.58 -4.74
C SER A 256 -4.21 5.19 -5.39
N GLY A 257 -5.34 4.52 -5.68
CA GLY A 257 -5.33 3.18 -6.30
C GLY A 257 -4.91 2.04 -5.38
N GLY A 258 -5.04 2.24 -4.07
CA GLY A 258 -4.61 1.25 -3.10
C GLY A 258 -3.13 1.32 -2.77
N ASP A 259 -2.36 2.31 -3.26
CA ASP A 259 -0.95 2.44 -2.90
C ASP A 259 -0.80 2.78 -1.41
N ALA A 260 -0.36 1.81 -0.62
CA ALA A 260 -0.07 1.95 0.80
C ALA A 260 1.38 2.37 1.07
N GLY A 261 2.23 2.38 0.04
CA GLY A 261 3.66 2.65 0.12
C GLY A 261 4.46 1.54 0.80
N TRP A 262 5.66 1.91 1.27
CA TRP A 262 6.54 1.00 2.01
C TRP A 262 6.02 0.79 3.44
N LEU A 263 5.68 -0.46 3.75
CA LEU A 263 5.33 -0.94 5.07
C LEU A 263 6.52 -1.65 5.69
N ILE A 264 6.76 -1.38 6.97
CA ILE A 264 7.89 -1.91 7.70
C ILE A 264 7.46 -3.14 8.49
N GLN A 265 8.28 -4.20 8.47
CA GLN A 265 8.03 -5.41 9.23
C GLN A 265 7.74 -5.11 10.71
N GLY A 266 6.61 -5.60 11.23
CA GLY A 266 6.19 -5.42 12.62
C GLY A 266 5.41 -4.13 12.90
N GLU A 267 5.12 -3.30 11.89
CA GLU A 267 4.22 -2.13 12.02
C GLU A 267 2.81 -2.38 11.48
N VAL A 268 2.55 -3.56 10.93
CA VAL A 268 1.24 -3.97 10.38
C VAL A 268 0.55 -5.00 11.29
N PRO A 269 -0.79 -5.15 11.21
CA PRO A 269 -1.50 -6.19 11.94
C PRO A 269 -0.95 -7.59 11.67
N GLN A 270 -0.99 -8.48 12.67
CA GLN A 270 -0.35 -9.80 12.60
C GLN A 270 -0.80 -10.63 11.39
N GLY A 271 -2.09 -10.60 11.03
CA GLY A 271 -2.59 -11.32 9.85
C GLY A 271 -1.95 -10.85 8.54
N LEU A 272 -1.73 -9.54 8.41
CA LEU A 272 -1.04 -8.95 7.27
C LEU A 272 0.46 -9.28 7.29
N GLN A 273 1.07 -9.24 8.48
CA GLN A 273 2.49 -9.54 8.66
C GLN A 273 2.83 -10.96 8.19
N VAL A 274 2.03 -11.94 8.61
CA VAL A 274 2.19 -13.35 8.21
C VAL A 274 2.08 -13.52 6.70
N ALA A 275 1.17 -12.80 6.04
CA ALA A 275 1.07 -12.84 4.59
C ALA A 275 2.33 -12.27 3.91
N LEU A 276 2.73 -11.05 4.29
CA LEU A 276 3.87 -10.34 3.70
C LEU A 276 5.20 -11.08 3.86
N ASP A 277 5.43 -11.71 5.01
CA ASP A 277 6.67 -12.47 5.25
C ASP A 277 6.82 -13.66 4.28
N ASN A 278 5.71 -14.26 3.86
CA ASN A 278 5.66 -15.44 2.99
C ASN A 278 5.39 -15.10 1.51
N MET A 279 5.19 -13.83 1.17
CA MET A 279 4.99 -13.37 -0.20
C MET A 279 6.31 -12.94 -0.84
N GLU A 280 6.37 -13.08 -2.16
CA GLU A 280 7.41 -12.53 -3.03
C GLU A 280 6.88 -11.32 -3.82
N ALA A 281 7.78 -10.46 -4.29
CA ALA A 281 7.41 -9.32 -5.15
C ALA A 281 6.66 -9.81 -6.40
N GLY A 282 5.63 -9.07 -6.81
CA GLY A 282 4.71 -9.44 -7.88
C GLY A 282 3.54 -10.32 -7.46
N GLN A 283 3.43 -10.73 -6.19
CA GLN A 283 2.37 -11.65 -5.74
C GLN A 283 1.15 -10.95 -5.15
N LEU A 284 -0.03 -11.50 -5.43
CA LEU A 284 -1.30 -11.15 -4.82
C LEU A 284 -1.63 -12.13 -3.69
N SER A 285 -2.09 -11.61 -2.56
CA SER A 285 -2.51 -12.40 -1.40
C SER A 285 -3.88 -13.04 -1.63
N ARG A 286 -4.14 -14.12 -0.90
CA ARG A 286 -5.51 -14.55 -0.59
C ARG A 286 -6.18 -13.51 0.30
N PRO A 287 -7.52 -13.51 0.41
CA PRO A 287 -8.21 -12.62 1.34
C PRO A 287 -7.75 -12.83 2.79
N ILE A 288 -7.36 -11.75 3.44
CA ILE A 288 -6.83 -11.75 4.81
C ILE A 288 -7.90 -11.16 5.73
N PRO A 289 -8.61 -11.99 6.53
CA PRO A 289 -9.59 -11.48 7.46
C PRO A 289 -8.91 -10.69 8.58
N VAL A 290 -9.49 -9.54 8.90
CA VAL A 290 -9.11 -8.69 10.02
C VAL A 290 -10.37 -8.23 10.76
N ASP A 291 -10.18 -7.58 11.89
CA ASP A 291 -11.30 -6.96 12.60
C ASP A 291 -11.99 -5.92 11.72
N GLY A 292 -13.30 -6.09 11.51
CA GLY A 292 -14.13 -5.16 10.73
C GLY A 292 -14.09 -5.33 9.21
N GLY A 293 -13.33 -6.29 8.66
CA GLY A 293 -13.31 -6.49 7.21
C GLY A 293 -12.26 -7.46 6.70
N VAL A 294 -11.88 -7.28 5.43
CA VAL A 294 -10.99 -8.20 4.71
C VAL A 294 -10.02 -7.41 3.84
N TYR A 295 -8.74 -7.71 3.96
CA TYR A 295 -7.69 -7.16 3.10
C TYR A 295 -7.37 -8.09 1.92
N ILE A 296 -7.05 -7.49 0.78
CA ILE A 296 -6.33 -8.11 -0.33
C ILE A 296 -5.05 -7.29 -0.52
N ILE A 297 -3.91 -7.96 -0.54
CA ILE A 297 -2.58 -7.33 -0.59
C ILE A 297 -1.88 -7.72 -1.88
N TYR A 298 -1.36 -6.72 -2.59
CA TYR A 298 -0.44 -6.89 -3.69
C TYR A 298 0.96 -6.47 -3.22
N LEU A 299 1.88 -7.43 -3.14
CA LEU A 299 3.28 -7.13 -2.82
C LEU A 299 3.99 -6.71 -4.10
N ARG A 300 4.17 -5.40 -4.29
CA ARG A 300 4.79 -4.81 -5.48
C ARG A 300 6.30 -5.00 -5.47
N ASP A 301 6.89 -4.80 -4.31
CA ASP A 301 8.33 -4.93 -4.10
C ASP A 301 8.62 -5.35 -2.65
N LYS A 302 9.74 -6.03 -2.45
CA LYS A 302 10.22 -6.47 -1.14
C LYS A 302 11.72 -6.22 -1.11
N ARG A 303 12.14 -5.45 -0.11
CA ARG A 303 13.55 -5.23 0.16
C ARG A 303 13.88 -5.70 1.56
N ASP A 304 15.04 -6.32 1.69
CA ASP A 304 15.65 -6.47 2.99
C ASP A 304 15.88 -5.08 3.58
N GLY A 305 15.86 -5.00 4.90
CA GLY A 305 16.18 -3.75 5.54
C GLY A 305 17.63 -3.38 5.24
N SER A 306 17.84 -2.23 4.60
CA SER A 306 19.15 -1.62 4.48
C SER A 306 19.25 -0.54 5.55
N SER A 307 20.18 -0.71 6.50
CA SER A 307 20.62 0.40 7.33
C SER A 307 21.79 1.09 6.64
N THR A 308 21.53 1.89 5.62
CA THR A 308 22.48 2.93 5.26
C THR A 308 22.65 3.79 6.52
N SER A 309 23.85 3.76 7.08
CA SER A 309 24.18 4.50 8.29
C SER A 309 24.97 5.70 7.82
N LEU A 310 24.35 6.88 7.86
CA LEU A 310 25.10 8.11 7.69
C LEU A 310 25.76 8.45 9.01
N VAL A 311 27.03 8.82 8.95
CA VAL A 311 27.82 9.29 10.10
C VAL A 311 28.39 10.66 9.79
N ASN A 312 28.33 11.57 10.76
CA ASN A 312 29.08 12.81 10.70
C ASN A 312 30.40 12.62 11.44
N LEU A 313 31.53 12.76 10.76
CA LEU A 313 32.85 12.50 11.32
C LEU A 313 33.72 13.76 11.32
N ARG A 314 34.50 13.92 12.38
CA ARG A 314 35.67 14.81 12.40
C ARG A 314 36.91 14.01 12.68
N GLN A 315 38.05 14.46 12.18
CA GLN A 315 39.31 13.77 12.42
C GLN A 315 40.42 14.71 12.86
N VAL A 316 41.41 14.15 13.55
CA VAL A 316 42.76 14.69 13.66
C VAL A 316 43.75 13.59 13.28
N MET A 317 44.78 13.92 12.52
CA MET A 317 45.78 12.96 12.08
C MET A 317 47.21 13.48 12.24
N ILE A 318 48.14 12.54 12.33
CA ILE A 318 49.57 12.78 12.11
C ILE A 318 49.92 12.04 10.82
N GLU A 319 50.45 12.77 9.83
CA GLU A 319 50.86 12.20 8.55
C GLU A 319 52.02 11.22 8.72
N ALA A 320 51.94 10.09 8.03
CA ALA A 320 53.05 9.15 7.88
C ALA A 320 52.88 8.40 6.57
N ASP A 321 53.99 8.17 5.87
CA ASP A 321 53.99 7.42 4.63
C ASP A 321 53.57 5.96 4.84
N ALA A 322 53.01 5.35 3.81
CA ALA A 322 52.53 3.96 3.88
C ALA A 322 53.63 2.95 4.25
N ASP A 323 54.89 3.24 3.89
CA ASP A 323 56.10 2.45 4.18
C ASP A 323 56.92 2.98 5.38
N ALA A 324 56.36 3.91 6.17
CA ALA A 324 56.99 4.39 7.39
C ALA A 324 57.31 3.24 8.36
N SER A 325 58.42 3.36 9.08
CA SER A 325 58.85 2.35 10.05
C SER A 325 57.87 2.21 11.21
N ASP A 326 57.86 1.02 11.84
CA ASP A 326 57.00 0.76 13.00
C ASP A 326 57.27 1.73 14.16
N GLU A 327 58.50 2.24 14.29
CA GLU A 327 58.89 3.24 15.27
C GLU A 327 58.20 4.59 15.04
N VAL A 328 58.10 5.03 13.78
CA VAL A 328 57.40 6.28 13.41
C VAL A 328 55.91 6.14 13.69
N ILE A 329 55.31 5.01 13.31
CA ILE A 329 53.89 4.74 13.55
C ILE A 329 53.58 4.63 15.05
N ALA A 330 54.46 4.01 15.83
CA ALA A 330 54.32 3.90 17.28
C ALA A 330 54.38 5.29 17.95
N ALA A 331 55.32 6.15 17.55
CA ALA A 331 55.44 7.51 18.07
C ALA A 331 54.19 8.36 17.76
N ALA A 332 53.67 8.30 16.52
CA ALA A 332 52.44 8.98 16.15
C ALA A 332 51.22 8.46 16.94
N THR A 333 51.15 7.15 17.14
CA THR A 333 50.09 6.48 17.93
C THR A 333 50.11 6.91 19.39
N GLU A 334 51.28 6.93 20.03
CA GLU A 334 51.43 7.35 21.42
C GLU A 334 51.05 8.83 21.59
N ARG A 335 51.48 9.68 20.66
CA ARG A 335 51.18 11.11 20.68
C ARG A 335 49.67 11.39 20.56
N LEU A 336 48.99 10.71 19.62
CA LEU A 336 47.53 10.83 19.49
C LEU A 336 46.79 10.26 20.71
N ASN A 337 47.27 9.17 21.31
CA ASN A 337 46.69 8.66 22.55
C ASN A 337 46.76 9.69 23.70
N GLY A 338 47.89 10.39 23.83
CA GLY A 338 48.02 11.49 24.81
C GLY A 338 47.07 12.66 24.52
N PHE A 339 46.89 12.99 23.24
CA PHE A 339 46.01 14.07 22.80
C PHE A 339 44.52 13.76 22.99
N ARG A 340 44.12 12.48 22.93
CA ARG A 340 42.74 12.00 22.97
C ARG A 340 41.95 12.46 24.20
N SER A 341 42.61 12.65 25.34
CA SER A 341 41.94 13.01 26.60
C SER A 341 41.24 14.37 26.50
N GLY A 342 39.96 14.41 26.88
CA GLY A 342 39.13 15.62 26.83
C GLY A 342 38.75 16.11 25.43
N LEU A 343 39.02 15.33 24.37
CA LEU A 343 38.51 15.65 23.04
C LEU A 343 37.01 15.38 22.96
N THR A 344 36.33 16.26 22.22
CA THR A 344 34.92 16.16 21.87
C THR A 344 34.77 16.56 20.41
N CYS A 345 33.60 16.28 19.84
CA CYS A 345 33.27 16.75 18.49
C CYS A 345 33.38 18.27 18.33
N ASP A 346 33.06 19.03 19.38
CA ASP A 346 33.05 20.49 19.32
C ASP A 346 34.47 21.09 19.37
N ASN A 347 35.40 20.44 20.08
CA ASN A 347 36.73 21.01 20.33
C ASN A 347 37.88 20.39 19.51
N ILE A 348 37.65 19.25 18.83
CA ILE A 348 38.74 18.47 18.19
C ILE A 348 39.52 19.28 17.15
N LEU A 349 38.82 20.06 16.31
CA LEU A 349 39.46 20.87 15.26
C LEU A 349 40.16 22.12 15.81
N GLU A 350 39.66 22.67 16.91
CA GLU A 350 40.29 23.82 17.55
C GLU A 350 41.57 23.39 18.26
N ARG A 351 41.50 22.32 19.05
CA ARG A 351 42.66 21.79 19.78
C ARG A 351 43.74 21.28 18.85
N SER A 352 43.40 20.64 17.73
CA SER A 352 44.41 20.14 16.79
C SER A 352 45.27 21.26 16.20
N ARG A 353 44.71 22.46 15.99
CA ARG A 353 45.45 23.63 15.47
C ARG A 353 46.47 24.19 16.46
N GLN A 354 46.35 23.84 17.75
CA GLN A 354 47.29 24.25 18.79
C GLN A 354 48.49 23.29 18.89
N GLU A 355 48.41 22.13 18.23
CA GLU A 355 49.45 21.11 18.21
C GLU A 355 50.29 21.22 16.93
N THR A 356 51.60 21.05 17.06
CA THR A 356 52.51 20.97 15.91
C THR A 356 52.41 19.58 15.27
N ASP A 357 52.37 19.51 13.94
CA ASP A 357 52.30 18.27 13.14
C ASP A 357 51.00 17.46 13.30
N MET A 358 49.90 18.11 13.73
CA MET A 358 48.57 17.52 13.72
C MET A 358 47.66 18.24 12.73
N LEU A 359 46.96 17.47 11.91
CA LEU A 359 46.03 17.98 10.90
C LEU A 359 44.60 17.62 11.28
N GLY A 360 43.79 18.62 11.61
CA GLY A 360 42.36 18.45 11.90
C GLY A 360 41.50 18.74 10.68
N ALA A 361 40.49 17.90 10.41
CA ALA A 361 39.53 18.09 9.32
C ALA A 361 38.11 17.70 9.71
N ASP A 362 37.12 18.47 9.24
CA ASP A 362 35.71 18.07 9.26
C ASP A 362 35.45 17.23 7.99
N LEU A 363 35.03 15.98 8.18
CA LEU A 363 34.75 15.07 7.06
C LEU A 363 33.28 15.18 6.61
N GLY A 364 32.45 15.91 7.34
CA GLY A 364 31.03 16.04 7.06
C GLY A 364 30.27 14.73 7.30
N GLU A 365 29.04 14.69 6.77
CA GLU A 365 28.20 13.50 6.77
C GLU A 365 28.57 12.60 5.58
N SER A 366 28.70 11.29 5.82
CA SER A 366 29.02 10.31 4.78
C SER A 366 28.34 8.98 5.08
N ASP A 367 28.05 8.21 4.03
CA ASP A 367 27.69 6.81 4.17
C ASP A 367 28.87 6.04 4.76
N VAL A 368 28.60 5.20 5.77
CA VAL A 368 29.61 4.31 6.35
C VAL A 368 30.26 3.44 5.26
N ASP A 369 29.52 3.03 4.23
CA ASP A 369 30.06 2.17 3.17
C ASP A 369 31.03 2.91 2.23
N ASP A 370 30.92 4.25 2.13
CA ASP A 370 31.81 5.10 1.33
C ASP A 370 33.13 5.46 2.06
N LEU A 371 33.22 5.18 3.37
CA LEU A 371 34.42 5.46 4.16
C LEU A 371 35.54 4.45 3.86
N ALA A 372 36.79 4.86 4.11
CA ALA A 372 37.94 3.95 4.09
C ALA A 372 37.71 2.76 5.06
N PRO A 373 38.12 1.52 4.71
CA PRO A 373 37.81 0.31 5.48
C PRO A 373 38.13 0.41 6.99
N GLN A 374 39.24 1.07 7.34
CA GLN A 374 39.66 1.26 8.72
C GLN A 374 38.74 2.23 9.48
N PHE A 375 38.14 3.19 8.78
CA PHE A 375 37.18 4.14 9.34
C PHE A 375 35.81 3.51 9.47
N GLN A 376 35.43 2.61 8.56
CA GLN A 376 34.15 1.89 8.64
C GLN A 376 34.00 1.16 9.99
N GLN A 377 35.06 0.50 10.48
CA GLN A 377 35.01 -0.22 11.75
C GLN A 377 34.69 0.70 12.92
N VAL A 378 35.37 1.85 13.02
CA VAL A 378 35.08 2.88 14.04
C VAL A 378 33.68 3.42 13.84
N ALA A 379 33.36 3.79 12.60
CA ALA A 379 32.08 4.34 12.23
C ALA A 379 30.92 3.36 12.47
N ARG A 380 31.11 2.05 12.57
CA ARG A 380 30.05 1.08 12.95
C ARG A 380 29.98 0.80 14.46
N SER A 381 31.10 0.87 15.17
CA SER A 381 31.21 0.38 16.55
C SER A 381 31.23 1.47 17.63
N ALA A 382 31.65 2.69 17.29
CA ALA A 382 31.74 3.78 18.24
C ALA A 382 30.38 4.46 18.50
N GLU A 383 30.13 4.80 19.77
CA GLU A 383 28.97 5.59 20.19
C GLU A 383 29.07 7.04 19.67
N VAL A 384 27.92 7.70 19.50
CA VAL A 384 27.89 9.12 19.14
C VAL A 384 28.51 9.94 20.27
N GLY A 385 29.36 10.90 19.90
CA GLY A 385 30.21 11.68 20.80
C GLY A 385 31.55 11.04 21.15
N ALA A 386 31.77 9.76 20.79
CA ALA A 386 33.02 9.07 21.11
C ALA A 386 34.18 9.48 20.19
N ILE A 387 35.38 9.52 20.78
CA ILE A 387 36.65 9.65 20.05
C ILE A 387 37.30 8.26 19.95
N SER A 388 37.69 7.83 18.76
CA SER A 388 38.28 6.52 18.50
C SER A 388 39.66 6.36 19.17
N ALA A 389 40.14 5.12 19.25
CA ALA A 389 41.58 4.90 19.40
C ALA A 389 42.31 5.33 18.10
N PRO A 390 43.64 5.55 18.12
CA PRO A 390 44.40 5.84 16.92
C PRO A 390 44.25 4.74 15.86
N VAL A 391 43.90 5.13 14.64
CA VAL A 391 43.65 4.25 13.50
C VAL A 391 44.73 4.49 12.45
N ARG A 392 45.48 3.45 12.08
CA ARG A 392 46.47 3.53 11.01
C ARG A 392 45.77 3.44 9.64
N THR A 393 46.13 4.34 8.73
CA THR A 393 45.78 4.31 7.31
C THR A 393 47.04 4.48 6.45
N PRO A 394 46.96 4.39 5.11
CA PRO A 394 48.09 4.72 4.24
C PRO A 394 48.56 6.17 4.29
N LEU A 395 47.76 7.09 4.86
CA LEU A 395 48.08 8.52 4.97
C LEU A 395 48.66 8.88 6.35
N GLY A 396 48.63 7.96 7.32
CA GLY A 396 49.15 8.19 8.66
C GLY A 396 48.30 7.57 9.76
N VAL A 397 48.31 8.21 10.93
CA VAL A 397 47.56 7.76 12.11
C VAL A 397 46.49 8.79 12.46
N HIS A 398 45.26 8.34 12.69
CA HIS A 398 44.08 9.19 12.82
C HIS A 398 43.34 8.93 14.14
N LEU A 399 42.83 9.98 14.78
CA LEU A 399 41.70 9.89 15.70
C LEU A 399 40.44 10.35 14.96
N LEU A 400 39.36 9.60 15.12
CA LEU A 400 38.04 9.93 14.57
C LEU A 400 37.09 10.29 15.71
N ALA A 401 36.36 11.37 15.55
CA ALA A 401 35.24 11.74 16.39
C ALA A 401 33.93 11.41 15.65
N VAL A 402 33.08 10.58 16.25
CA VAL A 402 31.76 10.26 15.70
C VAL A 402 30.75 11.26 16.25
N CYS A 403 30.38 12.26 15.45
CA CYS A 403 29.65 13.44 15.94
C CYS A 403 28.14 13.34 15.81
N ASP A 404 27.68 12.62 14.79
CA ASP A 404 26.29 12.25 14.66
C ASP A 404 26.19 10.90 13.94
N ARG A 405 25.10 10.18 14.18
CA ARG A 405 24.76 8.95 13.48
C ARG A 405 23.26 8.93 13.24
N ARG A 406 22.87 8.78 11.98
CA ARG A 406 21.49 8.58 11.61
C ARG A 406 21.37 7.45 10.59
N ALA A 407 20.35 6.62 10.76
CA ALA A 407 19.92 5.77 9.67
C ALA A 407 19.35 6.67 8.56
N GLY A 408 19.91 6.59 7.37
CA GLY A 408 19.70 7.54 6.29
C GLY A 408 20.48 7.16 5.05
N GLY A 409 20.14 7.74 3.91
CA GLY A 409 20.71 7.48 2.61
C GLY A 409 19.79 8.08 1.54
N PRO A 410 20.08 7.92 0.24
CA PRO A 410 19.19 8.41 -0.84
C PRO A 410 17.73 7.90 -0.71
N GLU A 411 17.53 6.79 0.00
CA GLU A 411 16.22 6.14 0.17
C GLU A 411 15.46 6.59 1.43
N ALA A 412 16.04 7.41 2.30
CA ALA A 412 15.35 7.89 3.49
C ALA A 412 14.35 9.01 3.10
N PRO A 413 13.09 8.92 3.54
CA PRO A 413 12.08 9.89 3.13
C PRO A 413 12.39 11.26 3.73
N ASN A 414 12.23 12.31 2.92
CA ASN A 414 12.49 13.67 3.40
C ASN A 414 11.28 14.24 4.16
N PHE A 415 11.51 15.34 4.88
CA PHE A 415 10.49 15.98 5.71
C PHE A 415 9.20 16.30 4.94
N ASN A 416 9.32 16.90 3.76
CA ASN A 416 8.17 17.34 2.98
C ASN A 416 7.35 16.14 2.48
N GLU A 417 8.00 15.05 2.08
CA GLU A 417 7.33 13.81 1.68
C GLU A 417 6.54 13.20 2.84
N VAL A 418 7.16 13.08 4.01
CA VAL A 418 6.50 12.54 5.20
C VAL A 418 5.35 13.45 5.64
N GLU A 419 5.55 14.78 5.65
CA GLU A 419 4.51 15.75 5.99
C GLU A 419 3.32 15.65 5.04
N ASN A 420 3.56 15.67 3.73
CA ASN A 420 2.50 15.60 2.71
C ASN A 420 1.72 14.28 2.81
N ARG A 421 2.42 13.16 3.03
CA ARG A 421 1.78 11.85 3.23
C ARG A 421 0.89 11.84 4.47
N LEU A 422 1.41 12.29 5.62
CA LEU A 422 0.64 12.33 6.87
C LEU A 422 -0.57 13.26 6.76
N ARG A 423 -0.40 14.41 6.09
CA ARG A 423 -1.47 15.38 5.85
C ARG A 423 -2.56 14.79 4.95
N GLY A 424 -2.17 14.10 3.87
CA GLY A 424 -3.09 13.40 2.99
C GLY A 424 -3.88 12.32 3.74
N GLN A 425 -3.20 11.49 4.55
CA GLN A 425 -3.84 10.47 5.38
C GLN A 425 -4.86 11.07 6.35
N GLN A 426 -4.50 12.16 7.03
CA GLN A 426 -5.39 12.85 7.96
C GLN A 426 -6.60 13.44 7.25
N LEU A 427 -6.40 14.06 6.08
CA LEU A 427 -7.49 14.62 5.28
C LEU A 427 -8.45 13.53 4.80
N SER A 428 -7.93 12.40 4.29
CA SER A 428 -8.73 11.26 3.87
C SER A 428 -9.50 10.64 5.04
N MET A 429 -8.92 10.60 6.25
CA MET A 429 -9.64 10.18 7.46
C MET A 429 -10.81 11.12 7.80
N LEU A 430 -10.58 12.44 7.75
CA LEU A 430 -11.63 13.43 8.01
C LEU A 430 -12.75 13.36 6.97
N ALA A 431 -12.41 13.19 5.69
CA ALA A 431 -13.39 13.01 4.61
C ALA A 431 -14.26 11.76 4.83
N ARG A 432 -13.64 10.63 5.20
CA ARG A 432 -14.35 9.37 5.49
C ARG A 432 -15.22 9.45 6.75
N ARG A 433 -14.76 10.15 7.78
CA ARG A 433 -15.61 10.43 8.94
C ARG A 433 -16.80 11.27 8.49
N TYR A 434 -16.57 12.30 7.66
CA TYR A 434 -17.64 13.18 7.24
C TYR A 434 -18.73 12.47 6.43
N ILE A 435 -18.36 11.62 5.47
CA ILE A 435 -19.37 10.86 4.73
C ILE A 435 -20.11 9.84 5.61
N ARG A 436 -19.45 9.28 6.63
CA ARG A 436 -20.11 8.38 7.60
C ARG A 436 -21.16 9.13 8.40
N ASP A 437 -20.79 10.30 8.95
CA ASP A 437 -21.70 11.15 9.72
C ASP A 437 -22.91 11.55 8.83
N LEU A 438 -22.67 11.92 7.56
CA LEU A 438 -23.75 12.22 6.61
C LEU A 438 -24.68 11.03 6.37
N ARG A 439 -24.16 9.80 6.30
CA ARG A 439 -24.99 8.60 6.15
C ARG A 439 -25.79 8.29 7.42
N GLU A 440 -25.20 8.49 8.59
CA GLU A 440 -25.88 8.30 9.88
C GLU A 440 -27.03 9.29 10.07
N ASP A 441 -26.86 10.53 9.61
CA ASP A 441 -27.87 11.58 9.68
C ASP A 441 -28.94 11.49 8.56
N ALA A 442 -28.67 10.75 7.49
CA ALA A 442 -29.55 10.70 6.31
C ALA A 442 -30.76 9.77 6.49
N HIS A 443 -31.89 10.16 5.89
CA HIS A 443 -33.01 9.27 5.68
C HIS A 443 -32.81 8.49 4.37
N ILE A 444 -32.45 7.21 4.49
CA ILE A 444 -32.21 6.29 3.36
C ILE A 444 -33.31 5.22 3.35
N ASP A 445 -34.20 5.30 2.36
CA ASP A 445 -35.35 4.40 2.22
C ASP A 445 -35.19 3.51 0.98
N PHE A 446 -34.99 2.21 1.20
CA PHE A 446 -34.84 1.21 0.14
C PHE A 446 -36.21 0.73 -0.33
N LYS A 447 -36.45 0.82 -1.64
CA LYS A 447 -37.70 0.37 -2.26
C LYS A 447 -37.57 -1.09 -2.70
N SER A 448 -38.58 -1.88 -2.34
CA SER A 448 -38.72 -3.30 -2.63
C SER A 448 -39.35 -3.57 -3.98
#